data_AF-A0AA43JQN4-F1
#
_entry.id   AF-A0AA43JQN4-F1
#
_cell.length_a   1.000
_cell.length_b   1.000
_cell.length_c   1.000
_cell.angle_alpha   90.00
_cell.angle_beta   90.00
_cell.angle_gamma   90.00
#
_symmetry.space_group_name_H-M   'P 1'
#
loop_
_entity.id
_entity.type
_entity.pdbx_description
1 polymer ?
#
loop_
_entity_poly.entity_id
_entity_poly.type
_entity_poly.pdbx_seq_one_letter_code
_entity_poly.pdbx_strand_id
1 'polypeptide(L)'
;MADGTVIEYVIDAGNRRIGKKVNGALVEGFIYKDQPEPVAELDGAGNVVARIVYASKGHVPDYMVKGGVTYRIISDHLGSVRLVVNSADGSIAQRIDYDEYGIVVNDTNPGFQPFGFAGGLYDQHTKLTRFGARDYDAFTGRWTSKDPIGFSGGDVNLYGYVMNDPVNLVDTWFVAHDALTYDEEMELRKKLAPKEAECERKAKLAKNVCEWAEDTPWLDPPWFYQH
;
A
#
# COMPACT_ATOMS: atom_id res chain seq x y z
N MET A 1 -23.68 -8.39 18.52
CA MET A 1 -24.62 -7.90 17.49
C MET A 1 -23.87 -6.90 16.65
N ALA A 2 -24.06 -6.88 15.32
CA ALA A 2 -23.52 -5.79 14.52
C ALA A 2 -24.23 -4.49 14.90
N ASP A 3 -23.47 -3.40 15.04
CA ASP A 3 -23.94 -2.05 15.37
C ASP A 3 -24.65 -1.34 14.20
N GLY A 4 -24.66 -1.98 13.02
CA GLY A 4 -25.18 -1.43 11.78
C GLY A 4 -24.13 -0.67 10.97
N THR A 5 -22.88 -0.58 11.44
CA THR A 5 -21.80 0.09 10.73
C THR A 5 -21.39 -0.71 9.49
N VAL A 6 -21.49 -0.08 8.32
CA VAL A 6 -21.06 -0.64 7.03
C VAL A 6 -19.67 -0.12 6.70
N ILE A 7 -18.74 -1.03 6.43
CA ILE A 7 -17.39 -0.73 5.96
C ILE A 7 -17.29 -1.12 4.49
N GLU A 8 -16.88 -0.17 3.65
CA GLU A 8 -16.60 -0.41 2.23
C GLU A 8 -15.14 -0.03 1.93
N TYR A 9 -14.45 -0.85 1.15
CA TYR A 9 -13.09 -0.55 0.70
C TYR A 9 -13.10 -0.11 -0.77
N VAL A 10 -12.36 0.95 -1.07
CA VAL A 10 -12.12 1.40 -2.44
C VAL A 10 -10.85 0.72 -2.93
N ILE A 11 -10.97 -0.08 -3.98
CA ILE A 11 -9.90 -0.88 -4.56
C ILE A 11 -9.57 -0.34 -5.96
N ASP A 12 -8.29 -0.22 -6.30
CA ASP A 12 -7.86 0.19 -7.65
C ASP A 12 -7.66 -1.00 -8.61
N ALA A 13 -7.31 -0.71 -9.86
CA ALA A 13 -7.09 -1.73 -10.88
C ALA A 13 -5.88 -2.66 -10.62
N GLY A 14 -5.01 -2.32 -9.65
CA GLY A 14 -3.92 -3.18 -9.17
C GLY A 14 -4.31 -4.01 -7.94
N ASN A 15 -5.59 -4.02 -7.54
CA ASN A 15 -6.08 -4.65 -6.31
C ASN A 15 -5.48 -4.05 -5.00
N ARG A 16 -5.06 -2.77 -5.04
CA ARG A 16 -4.58 -2.04 -3.86
C ARG A 16 -5.76 -1.32 -3.19
N ARG A 17 -5.79 -1.30 -1.85
CA ARG A 17 -6.80 -0.56 -1.08
C ARG A 17 -6.46 0.93 -1.07
N ILE A 18 -7.02 1.68 -2.02
CA ILE A 18 -6.80 3.14 -2.12
C ILE A 18 -7.69 3.97 -1.18
N GLY A 19 -8.64 3.36 -0.48
CA GLY A 19 -9.35 4.02 0.62
C GLY A 19 -10.41 3.18 1.30
N LYS A 20 -11.06 3.79 2.29
CA LYS A 20 -12.08 3.19 3.15
C LYS A 20 -13.23 4.16 3.37
N LYS A 21 -14.45 3.64 3.30
CA LYS A 21 -15.68 4.32 3.70
C LYS A 21 -16.28 3.69 4.94
N VAL A 22 -16.93 4.53 5.75
CA VAL A 22 -17.76 4.14 6.88
C VAL A 22 -19.15 4.71 6.63
N ASN A 23 -20.17 3.86 6.56
CA ASN A 23 -21.55 4.24 6.26
C ASN A 23 -21.68 5.13 4.99
N GLY A 24 -20.94 4.77 3.93
CA GLY A 24 -20.92 5.49 2.65
C GLY A 24 -20.01 6.73 2.58
N ALA A 25 -19.57 7.28 3.72
CA ALA A 25 -18.66 8.43 3.76
C ALA A 25 -17.19 7.97 3.70
N LEU A 26 -16.38 8.54 2.80
CA LEU A 26 -14.93 8.31 2.76
C LEU A 26 -14.28 8.87 4.04
N VAL A 27 -13.44 8.09 4.71
CA VAL A 27 -12.77 8.49 5.96
C VAL A 27 -11.24 8.41 5.87
N GLU A 28 -10.72 7.58 4.97
CA GLU A 28 -9.30 7.28 4.83
C GLU A 28 -8.99 6.97 3.36
N GLY A 29 -7.83 7.41 2.88
CA GLY A 29 -7.31 7.12 1.54
C GLY A 29 -5.81 6.83 1.56
N PHE A 30 -5.30 6.21 0.49
CA PHE A 30 -3.88 5.86 0.37
C PHE A 30 -3.32 6.19 -1.02
N ILE A 31 -2.12 6.76 -1.05
CA ILE A 31 -1.30 6.92 -2.27
C ILE A 31 -0.17 5.90 -2.20
N TYR A 32 -0.03 5.06 -3.24
CA TYR A 32 0.98 4.02 -3.33
C TYR A 32 2.14 4.41 -4.23
N LYS A 33 3.38 4.05 -3.84
CA LYS A 33 4.53 4.00 -4.73
C LYS A 33 4.48 2.73 -5.58
N ASP A 34 4.31 1.61 -4.89
CA ASP A 34 4.16 0.26 -5.47
C ASP A 34 3.31 -0.58 -4.49
N GLN A 35 3.08 -1.87 -4.79
CA GLN A 35 2.48 -2.80 -3.84
C GLN A 35 3.59 -3.52 -3.04
N PRO A 36 3.53 -3.59 -1.68
CA PRO A 36 2.47 -3.14 -0.78
C PRO A 36 2.78 -1.79 -0.08
N GLU A 37 3.39 -0.83 -0.75
CA GLU A 37 3.96 0.40 -0.17
C GLU A 37 3.09 1.67 -0.34
N PRO A 38 2.14 1.98 0.57
CA PRO A 38 1.51 3.30 0.65
C PRO A 38 2.51 4.34 1.19
N VAL A 39 2.76 5.40 0.40
CA VAL A 39 3.67 6.50 0.74
C VAL A 39 2.94 7.71 1.35
N ALA A 40 1.61 7.75 1.30
CA ALA A 40 0.81 8.73 2.01
C ALA A 40 -0.55 8.18 2.48
N GLU A 41 -0.98 8.63 3.65
CA GLU A 41 -2.32 8.50 4.21
C GLU A 41 -3.09 9.80 3.92
N LEU A 42 -4.34 9.68 3.46
CA LEU A 42 -5.24 10.79 3.15
C LEU A 42 -6.45 10.78 4.09
N ASP A 43 -6.96 11.95 4.44
CA ASP A 43 -8.28 12.07 5.08
C ASP A 43 -9.44 11.87 4.09
N GLY A 44 -10.67 11.84 4.60
CA GLY A 44 -11.90 11.74 3.80
C GLY A 44 -12.15 12.89 2.82
N ALA A 45 -11.40 14.00 2.90
CA ALA A 45 -11.43 15.12 1.96
C ALA A 45 -10.27 15.06 0.93
N GLY A 46 -9.35 14.09 1.05
CA GLY A 46 -8.20 13.90 0.17
C GLY A 46 -6.95 14.65 0.58
N ASN A 47 -6.91 15.29 1.76
CA ASN A 47 -5.70 15.96 2.25
C ASN A 47 -4.70 14.93 2.78
N VAL A 48 -3.40 15.13 2.52
CA VAL A 48 -2.33 14.29 3.08
C VAL A 48 -2.21 14.52 4.59
N VAL A 49 -2.56 13.50 5.39
CA VAL A 49 -2.45 13.53 6.86
C VAL A 49 -1.17 12.89 7.37
N ALA A 50 -0.63 11.88 6.67
CA ALA A 50 0.68 11.32 6.95
C ALA A 50 1.47 11.04 5.66
N ARG A 51 2.79 11.19 5.74
CA ARG A 51 3.75 10.71 4.73
C ARG A 51 4.53 9.54 5.32
N ILE A 52 4.71 8.48 4.54
CA ILE A 52 5.23 7.20 5.00
C ILE A 52 6.50 6.88 4.20
N VAL A 53 7.56 6.43 4.88
CA VAL A 53 8.86 6.19 4.26
C VAL A 53 9.40 4.82 4.63
N TYR A 54 9.77 4.06 3.61
CA TYR A 54 10.40 2.73 3.67
C TYR A 54 11.90 2.87 3.39
N ALA A 55 12.73 2.08 4.08
CA ALA A 55 14.18 2.05 3.84
C ALA A 55 14.82 0.67 4.11
N SER A 56 14.51 0.03 5.24
CA SER A 56 15.13 -1.22 5.70
C SER A 56 14.34 -2.47 5.34
N LYS A 57 13.03 -2.34 5.13
CA LYS A 57 12.09 -3.42 4.74
C LYS A 57 11.13 -2.88 3.68
N GLY A 58 10.68 -3.73 2.76
CA GLY A 58 9.77 -3.36 1.66
C GLY A 58 8.28 -3.42 2.01
N HIS A 59 7.93 -4.03 3.15
CA HIS A 59 6.54 -4.28 3.54
C HIS A 59 6.11 -3.61 4.85
N VAL A 60 7.05 -3.04 5.61
CA VAL A 60 6.75 -2.24 6.80
C VAL A 60 7.59 -0.95 6.75
N PRO A 61 6.98 0.22 6.98
CA PRO A 61 7.69 1.48 6.90
C PRO A 61 8.70 1.65 8.05
N ASP A 62 9.70 2.48 7.78
CA ASP A 62 10.70 2.85 8.76
C ASP A 62 10.24 4.03 9.62
N TYR A 63 9.66 5.05 9.00
CA TYR A 63 9.12 6.20 9.72
C TYR A 63 7.92 6.81 8.99
N MET A 64 7.12 7.56 9.72
CA MET A 64 6.10 8.43 9.14
C MET A 64 6.28 9.88 9.63
N VAL A 65 5.79 10.83 8.84
CA VAL A 65 5.61 12.22 9.26
C VAL A 65 4.11 12.49 9.31
N LYS A 66 3.56 12.71 10.51
CA LYS A 66 2.13 12.93 10.77
C LYS A 66 1.96 14.19 11.60
N GLY A 67 1.09 15.12 11.18
CA GLY A 67 0.93 16.42 11.86
C GLY A 67 2.21 17.28 11.95
N GLY A 68 3.17 17.07 11.05
CA GLY A 68 4.49 17.75 11.09
C GLY A 68 5.51 17.11 12.04
N VAL A 69 5.15 16.08 12.79
CA VAL A 69 6.05 15.34 13.70
C VAL A 69 6.54 14.05 13.02
N THR A 70 7.82 13.75 13.16
CA THR A 70 8.43 12.50 12.65
C THR A 70 8.36 11.41 13.72
N TYR A 71 7.74 10.29 13.38
CA TYR A 71 7.64 9.10 14.24
C TYR A 71 8.42 7.93 13.63
N ARG A 72 9.30 7.32 14.43
CA ARG A 72 9.99 6.08 14.08
C ARG A 72 9.05 4.91 14.34
N ILE A 73 8.90 4.05 13.34
CA ILE A 73 8.15 2.82 13.43
C ILE A 73 9.14 1.70 13.74
N ILE A 74 8.86 0.95 14.81
CA ILE A 74 9.67 -0.17 15.30
C ILE A 74 8.85 -1.45 15.11
N SER A 75 9.39 -2.39 14.35
CA SER A 75 8.77 -3.67 14.07
C SER A 75 9.58 -4.85 14.62
N ASP A 76 8.92 -5.98 14.83
CA ASP A 76 9.56 -7.26 15.14
C ASP A 76 10.21 -7.91 13.90
N HIS A 77 10.65 -9.17 14.01
CA HIS A 77 11.34 -9.89 12.93
C HIS A 77 10.44 -10.11 11.71
N LEU A 78 9.14 -10.34 11.91
CA LEU A 78 8.15 -10.49 10.83
C LEU A 78 7.84 -9.15 10.15
N GLY A 79 7.99 -8.04 10.87
CA GLY A 79 7.60 -6.72 10.42
C GLY A 79 6.32 -6.19 11.08
N SER A 80 5.79 -6.86 12.09
CA SER A 80 4.63 -6.37 12.84
C SER A 80 5.00 -5.12 13.61
N VAL A 81 4.23 -4.03 13.46
CA VAL A 81 4.49 -2.78 14.17
C VAL A 81 4.22 -2.95 15.66
N ARG A 82 5.26 -2.79 16.50
CA ARG A 82 5.16 -2.94 17.96
C ARG A 82 5.19 -1.61 18.70
N LEU A 83 5.98 -0.64 18.21
CA LEU A 83 6.07 0.70 18.80
C LEU A 83 6.13 1.77 17.71
N VAL A 84 5.51 2.90 18.01
CA VAL A 84 5.58 4.14 17.25
C VAL A 84 6.12 5.21 18.19
N VAL A 85 7.30 5.74 17.90
CA VAL A 85 8.09 6.58 18.82
C VAL A 85 8.33 7.95 18.19
N ASN A 86 8.01 9.03 18.89
CA ASN A 86 8.34 10.38 18.45
C ASN A 86 9.88 10.53 18.37
N SER A 87 10.38 10.89 17.18
CA SER A 87 11.83 10.93 16.92
C SER A 87 12.53 12.14 17.55
N ALA A 88 11.78 13.14 18.02
CA ALA A 88 12.34 14.35 18.64
C ALA A 88 12.58 14.19 20.17
N ASP A 89 11.71 13.46 20.87
CA ASP A 89 11.73 13.35 22.34
C ASP A 89 11.75 11.90 22.88
N GLY A 90 11.62 10.89 22.01
CA GLY A 90 11.62 9.48 22.40
C GLY A 90 10.32 8.99 23.06
N SER A 91 9.26 9.81 23.10
CA SER A 91 7.97 9.41 23.66
C SER A 91 7.27 8.36 22.79
N ILE A 92 6.59 7.40 23.44
CA ILE A 92 5.82 6.36 22.76
C ILE A 92 4.44 6.94 22.41
N ALA A 93 4.18 7.14 21.11
CA ALA A 93 2.91 7.63 20.59
C ALA A 93 1.87 6.52 20.42
N GLN A 94 2.33 5.29 20.15
CA GLN A 94 1.52 4.07 20.14
C GLN A 94 2.39 2.86 20.49
N ARG A 95 1.82 1.92 21.24
CA ARG A 95 2.32 0.56 21.40
C ARG A 95 1.23 -0.41 20.96
N ILE A 96 1.62 -1.46 20.22
CA ILE A 96 0.73 -2.55 19.82
C ILE A 96 1.36 -3.89 20.21
N ASP A 97 0.59 -4.73 20.88
CA ASP A 97 0.94 -6.11 21.21
C ASP A 97 -0.04 -7.08 20.55
N TYR A 98 0.50 -8.15 19.99
CA TYR A 98 -0.25 -9.21 19.29
C TYR A 98 -0.01 -10.57 19.95
N ASP A 99 -0.93 -11.50 19.70
CA ASP A 99 -0.66 -12.95 19.83
C ASP A 99 0.09 -13.49 18.60
N GLU A 100 0.29 -14.81 18.55
CA GLU A 100 1.02 -15.51 17.50
C GLU A 100 0.33 -15.42 16.12
N TYR A 101 -0.98 -15.18 16.07
CA TYR A 101 -1.77 -15.05 14.82
C TYR A 101 -2.03 -13.58 14.46
N GLY A 102 -1.47 -12.61 15.18
CA GLY A 102 -1.66 -11.19 14.89
C GLY A 102 -2.96 -10.61 15.44
N ILE A 103 -3.65 -11.28 16.37
CA ILE A 103 -4.77 -10.69 17.10
C ILE A 103 -4.20 -9.61 18.01
N VAL A 104 -4.70 -8.39 17.90
CA VAL A 104 -4.30 -7.27 18.77
C VAL A 104 -4.79 -7.54 20.20
N VAL A 105 -3.85 -7.82 21.10
CA VAL A 105 -4.07 -8.04 22.54
C VAL A 105 -4.08 -6.71 23.29
N ASN A 106 -3.29 -5.73 22.84
CA ASN A 106 -3.22 -4.38 23.41
C ASN A 106 -2.85 -3.37 22.31
N ASP A 107 -3.53 -2.22 22.30
CA ASP A 107 -3.21 -1.07 21.45
C ASP A 107 -3.46 0.20 22.26
N THR A 108 -2.40 0.97 22.53
CA THR A 108 -2.49 2.14 23.41
C THR A 108 -3.04 3.39 22.72
N ASN A 109 -3.16 3.38 21.38
CA ASN A 109 -3.66 4.53 20.62
C ASN A 109 -4.30 4.06 19.29
N PRO A 110 -5.47 3.38 19.35
CA PRO A 110 -6.09 2.75 18.18
C PRO A 110 -6.39 3.73 17.05
N GLY A 111 -5.91 3.42 15.85
CA GLY A 111 -6.09 4.26 14.65
C GLY A 111 -5.09 5.41 14.54
N PHE A 112 -4.05 5.49 15.38
CA PHE A 112 -2.99 6.49 15.23
C PHE A 112 -2.28 6.39 13.87
N GLN A 113 -2.09 5.17 13.37
CA GLN A 113 -1.50 4.84 12.07
C GLN A 113 -2.05 3.48 11.58
N PRO A 114 -1.96 3.16 10.27
CA PRO A 114 -2.72 2.06 9.68
C PRO A 114 -1.97 0.70 9.67
N PHE A 115 -0.70 0.64 10.01
CA PHE A 115 0.12 -0.59 9.91
C PHE A 115 0.00 -1.45 11.18
N GLY A 116 -0.15 -2.76 10.99
CA GLY A 116 -0.34 -3.74 12.06
C GLY A 116 0.59 -4.95 11.96
N PHE A 117 -0.01 -6.15 12.07
CA PHE A 117 0.69 -7.44 11.99
C PHE A 117 1.42 -7.62 10.66
N ALA A 118 2.67 -8.10 10.71
CA ALA A 118 3.56 -8.30 9.56
C ALA A 118 3.54 -7.16 8.50
N GLY A 119 3.38 -5.91 8.92
CA GLY A 119 3.38 -4.73 8.05
C GLY A 119 2.09 -4.47 7.24
N GLY A 120 1.07 -5.34 7.34
CA GLY A 120 -0.20 -5.15 6.64
C GLY A 120 -1.04 -4.00 7.20
N LEU A 121 -2.02 -3.51 6.42
CA LEU A 121 -2.90 -2.41 6.83
C LEU A 121 -4.06 -2.94 7.69
N TYR A 122 -4.06 -2.62 8.97
CA TYR A 122 -5.00 -3.12 9.97
C TYR A 122 -6.25 -2.26 10.10
N ASP A 123 -7.42 -2.86 9.93
CA ASP A 123 -8.70 -2.18 10.07
C ASP A 123 -9.28 -2.35 11.48
N GLN A 124 -9.37 -1.24 12.23
CA GLN A 124 -9.90 -1.22 13.59
C GLN A 124 -11.40 -1.58 13.70
N HIS A 125 -12.19 -1.47 12.62
CA HIS A 125 -13.62 -1.78 12.61
C HIS A 125 -13.85 -3.25 12.26
N THR A 126 -13.21 -3.77 11.20
CA THR A 126 -13.41 -5.17 10.77
C THR A 126 -12.45 -6.15 11.44
N LYS A 127 -11.41 -5.66 12.13
CA LYS A 127 -10.32 -6.46 12.74
C LYS A 127 -9.52 -7.31 11.74
N LEU A 128 -9.59 -6.96 10.46
CA LEU A 128 -8.86 -7.61 9.38
C LEU A 128 -7.54 -6.87 9.09
N THR A 129 -6.52 -7.60 8.67
CA THR A 129 -5.25 -7.02 8.19
C THR A 129 -5.12 -7.22 6.69
N ARG A 130 -4.97 -6.13 5.92
CA ARG A 130 -4.79 -6.16 4.47
C ARG A 130 -3.32 -6.36 4.13
N PHE A 131 -3.00 -7.52 3.57
CA PHE A 131 -1.70 -7.85 3.02
C PHE A 131 -1.72 -7.66 1.51
N GLY A 132 -1.42 -6.43 1.08
CA GLY A 132 -1.46 -5.98 -0.32
C GLY A 132 -2.84 -6.19 -0.96
N ALA A 133 -3.07 -7.36 -1.53
CA ALA A 133 -4.31 -7.72 -2.22
C ALA A 133 -5.27 -8.68 -1.49
N ARG A 134 -4.87 -9.26 -0.34
CA ARG A 134 -5.73 -10.15 0.46
C ARG A 134 -6.01 -9.59 1.85
N ASP A 135 -7.20 -9.85 2.36
CA ASP A 135 -7.55 -9.57 3.74
C ASP A 135 -7.42 -10.83 4.61
N TYR A 136 -6.66 -10.69 5.69
CA TYR A 136 -6.39 -11.73 6.67
C TYR A 136 -7.24 -11.51 7.93
N ASP A 137 -7.84 -12.58 8.39
CA ASP A 137 -8.55 -12.67 9.67
C ASP A 137 -7.67 -13.38 10.70
N ALA A 138 -7.10 -12.61 11.62
CA ALA A 138 -6.29 -13.11 12.72
C ALA A 138 -7.09 -14.00 13.68
N PHE A 139 -8.40 -13.75 13.85
CA PHE A 139 -9.23 -14.52 14.78
C PHE A 139 -9.46 -15.97 14.31
N THR A 140 -9.54 -16.19 13.00
CA THR A 140 -9.60 -17.55 12.42
C THR A 140 -8.25 -18.06 11.91
N GLY A 141 -7.21 -17.23 11.94
CA GLY A 141 -5.85 -17.52 11.47
C GLY A 141 -5.74 -17.71 9.96
N ARG A 142 -6.62 -17.08 9.16
CA ARG A 142 -6.87 -17.43 7.74
C ARG A 142 -7.04 -16.23 6.82
N TRP A 143 -6.84 -16.48 5.53
CA TRP A 143 -7.29 -15.56 4.48
C TRP A 143 -8.81 -15.55 4.36
N THR A 144 -9.40 -14.37 4.18
CA THR A 144 -10.84 -14.21 3.90
C THR A 144 -11.22 -14.55 2.46
N SER A 145 -10.24 -14.59 1.55
CA SER A 145 -10.38 -14.96 0.14
C SER A 145 -9.47 -16.13 -0.21
N LYS A 146 -9.94 -17.01 -1.10
CA LYS A 146 -9.14 -18.08 -1.70
C LYS A 146 -7.86 -17.52 -2.34
N ASP A 147 -6.75 -18.25 -2.22
CA ASP A 147 -5.48 -17.92 -2.84
C ASP A 147 -5.60 -17.75 -4.39
N PRO A 148 -5.26 -16.56 -4.94
CA PRO A 148 -5.27 -16.31 -6.39
C PRO A 148 -4.31 -17.19 -7.18
N ILE A 149 -3.14 -17.56 -6.63
CA ILE A 149 -2.20 -18.48 -7.30
C ILE A 149 -2.57 -19.96 -7.08
N GLY A 150 -3.66 -20.24 -6.36
CA GLY A 150 -4.17 -21.58 -6.14
C GLY A 150 -3.13 -22.50 -5.49
N PHE A 151 -3.07 -23.76 -5.96
CA PHE A 151 -2.15 -24.76 -5.40
C PHE A 151 -0.67 -24.47 -5.73
N SER A 152 -0.37 -23.51 -6.61
CA SER A 152 1.01 -23.08 -6.88
C SER A 152 1.67 -22.35 -5.70
N GLY A 153 0.88 -21.95 -4.68
CA GLY A 153 1.41 -21.47 -3.40
C GLY A 153 2.02 -22.56 -2.50
N GLY A 154 1.97 -23.84 -2.91
CA GLY A 154 2.58 -24.96 -2.18
C GLY A 154 1.73 -25.54 -1.04
N ASP A 155 0.57 -24.93 -0.72
CA ASP A 155 -0.40 -25.45 0.24
C ASP A 155 -1.65 -26.00 -0.48
N VAL A 156 -2.22 -27.08 0.07
CA VAL A 156 -3.53 -27.61 -0.34
C VAL A 156 -4.69 -26.82 0.27
N ASN A 157 -4.44 -26.08 1.35
CA ASN A 157 -5.39 -25.19 1.98
C ASN A 157 -5.26 -23.77 1.42
N LEU A 158 -6.11 -23.45 0.44
CA LEU A 158 -6.13 -22.16 -0.25
C LEU A 158 -6.63 -20.98 0.61
N TYR A 159 -6.85 -21.20 1.91
CA TYR A 159 -7.17 -20.18 2.92
C TYR A 159 -6.16 -20.16 4.08
N GLY A 160 -5.15 -21.04 4.07
CA GLY A 160 -4.13 -21.14 5.12
C GLY A 160 -3.18 -19.94 5.09
N TYR A 161 -2.84 -19.41 6.27
CA TYR A 161 -1.78 -18.43 6.41
C TYR A 161 -0.46 -19.15 6.73
N VAL A 162 0.51 -19.02 5.84
CA VAL A 162 1.90 -19.51 5.97
C VAL A 162 2.05 -20.93 6.55
N MET A 163 1.27 -21.89 6.04
CA MET A 163 1.26 -23.30 6.50
C MET A 163 0.95 -23.49 8.01
N ASN A 164 0.32 -22.49 8.65
CA ASN A 164 0.07 -22.37 10.10
C ASN A 164 1.34 -22.20 10.96
N ASP A 165 2.43 -21.64 10.42
CA ASP A 165 3.58 -21.17 11.21
C ASP A 165 3.74 -19.63 11.14
N PRO A 166 2.80 -18.86 11.72
CA PRO A 166 2.82 -17.39 11.67
C PRO A 166 3.95 -16.76 12.51
N VAL A 167 4.65 -17.55 13.32
CA VAL A 167 5.75 -17.09 14.18
C VAL A 167 7.08 -17.05 13.42
N ASN A 168 7.29 -18.01 12.51
CA ASN A 168 8.54 -18.10 11.73
C ASN A 168 8.41 -17.61 10.28
N LEU A 169 7.19 -17.55 9.74
CA LEU A 169 6.95 -17.25 8.32
C LEU A 169 6.10 -15.99 8.12
N VAL A 170 6.35 -15.30 7.00
CA VAL A 170 5.58 -14.15 6.50
C VAL A 170 5.11 -14.49 5.10
N ASP A 171 3.89 -14.09 4.72
CA ASP A 171 3.50 -14.10 3.31
C ASP A 171 4.26 -12.98 2.59
N THR A 172 5.42 -13.33 2.03
CA THR A 172 6.31 -12.42 1.31
C THR A 172 5.82 -12.05 -0.08
N TRP A 173 4.77 -12.69 -0.58
CA TRP A 173 4.28 -12.43 -1.93
C TRP A 173 3.42 -11.16 -1.97
N PHE A 174 2.61 -10.87 -0.93
CA PHE A 174 1.76 -9.67 -0.81
C PHE A 174 0.84 -9.37 -2.02
N VAL A 175 0.73 -10.27 -3.00
CA VAL A 175 0.08 -10.04 -4.28
C VAL A 175 -1.28 -10.72 -4.37
N ALA A 176 -2.13 -10.17 -5.23
CA ALA A 176 -3.03 -10.97 -6.02
C ALA A 176 -2.50 -10.84 -7.43
N HIS A 177 -1.70 -11.83 -7.85
CA HIS A 177 -1.69 -12.13 -9.26
C HIS A 177 -3.09 -12.66 -9.56
N ASP A 178 -3.91 -11.81 -10.17
CA ASP A 178 -4.99 -12.29 -11.00
C ASP A 178 -4.36 -13.28 -12.00
N ALA A 179 -4.87 -14.50 -12.04
CA ALA A 179 -4.02 -15.69 -12.20
C ALA A 179 -3.32 -15.78 -13.57
N LEU A 180 -2.10 -15.25 -13.65
CA LEU A 180 -1.13 -15.55 -14.70
C LEU A 180 -0.08 -16.47 -14.10
N THR A 181 0.01 -17.68 -14.63
CA THR A 181 1.13 -18.59 -14.40
C THR A 181 2.44 -17.94 -14.83
N TYR A 182 3.59 -18.45 -14.36
CA TYR A 182 4.92 -17.93 -14.73
C TYR A 182 5.10 -17.85 -16.26
N ASP A 183 4.56 -18.82 -17.00
CA ASP A 183 4.57 -18.84 -18.46
C ASP A 183 3.69 -17.75 -19.07
N GLU A 184 2.49 -17.53 -18.51
CA GLU A 184 1.59 -16.45 -18.95
C GLU A 184 2.15 -15.06 -18.61
N GLU A 185 2.82 -14.89 -17.47
CA GLU A 185 3.50 -13.63 -17.13
C GLU A 185 4.68 -13.36 -18.07
N MET A 186 5.47 -14.39 -18.40
CA MET A 186 6.55 -14.30 -19.39
C MET A 186 6.00 -13.96 -20.79
N GLU A 187 4.86 -14.54 -21.19
CA GLU A 187 4.17 -14.18 -22.43
C GLU A 187 3.55 -12.78 -22.39
N LEU A 188 3.05 -12.31 -21.24
CA LEU A 188 2.57 -10.94 -21.09
C LEU A 188 3.72 -9.93 -21.20
N ARG A 189 4.85 -10.19 -20.50
CA ARG A 189 6.08 -9.39 -20.59
C ARG A 189 6.61 -9.33 -22.02
N LYS A 190 6.65 -10.45 -22.75
CA LYS A 190 7.00 -10.47 -24.19
C LYS A 190 6.04 -9.64 -25.06
N LYS A 191 4.74 -9.60 -24.73
CA LYS A 191 3.72 -8.81 -25.46
C LYS A 191 3.71 -7.32 -25.08
N LEU A 192 4.16 -6.97 -23.88
CA LEU A 192 4.17 -5.61 -23.34
C LEU A 192 5.49 -4.88 -23.62
N ALA A 193 6.65 -5.55 -23.58
CA ALA A 193 7.94 -4.93 -23.84
C ALA A 193 8.03 -4.13 -25.17
N PRO A 194 7.40 -4.55 -26.30
CA PRO A 194 7.36 -3.75 -27.52
C PRO A 194 6.52 -2.45 -27.36
N LYS A 195 5.46 -2.50 -26.55
CA LYS A 195 4.59 -1.35 -26.27
C LYS A 195 5.23 -0.39 -25.28
N GLU A 196 5.95 -0.89 -24.29
CA GLU A 196 6.75 -0.08 -23.36
C GLU A 196 7.86 0.64 -24.12
N ALA A 197 8.63 -0.06 -24.96
CA ALA A 197 9.62 0.55 -25.84
C ALA A 197 9.01 1.59 -26.81
N GLU A 198 7.79 1.35 -27.32
CA GLU A 198 7.07 2.36 -28.11
C GLU A 198 6.65 3.58 -27.27
N CYS A 199 6.20 3.36 -26.04
CA CYS A 199 5.78 4.41 -25.11
C CYS A 199 6.97 5.27 -24.66
N GLU A 200 8.10 4.65 -24.31
CA GLU A 200 9.37 5.33 -24.03
C GLU A 200 9.85 6.10 -25.25
N ARG A 201 9.82 5.50 -26.44
CA ARG A 201 10.22 6.19 -27.68
C ARG A 201 9.31 7.38 -28.00
N LYS A 202 8.00 7.28 -27.73
CA LYS A 202 7.04 8.40 -27.85
C LYS A 202 7.26 9.46 -26.78
N ALA A 203 7.55 9.08 -25.53
CA ALA A 203 7.85 10.02 -24.45
C ALA A 203 9.18 10.76 -24.69
N LYS A 204 10.18 10.07 -25.24
CA LYS A 204 11.47 10.66 -25.65
C LYS A 204 11.31 11.54 -26.88
N LEU A 205 10.49 11.13 -27.87
CA LEU A 205 10.14 12.00 -28.99
C LEU A 205 9.37 13.25 -28.53
N ALA A 206 8.42 13.11 -27.60
CA ALA A 206 7.66 14.22 -27.05
C ALA A 206 8.57 15.19 -26.26
N LYS A 207 9.51 14.68 -25.44
CA LYS A 207 10.55 15.51 -24.81
C LYS A 207 11.40 16.24 -25.84
N ASN A 208 11.92 15.54 -26.84
CA ASN A 208 12.74 16.14 -27.89
C ASN A 208 11.96 17.18 -28.72
N VAL A 209 10.65 17.00 -28.91
CA VAL A 209 9.76 17.98 -29.58
C VAL A 209 9.51 19.21 -28.71
N CYS A 210 9.42 19.06 -27.38
CA CYS A 210 9.37 20.19 -26.46
C CYS A 210 10.72 20.93 -26.38
N GLU A 211 11.84 20.21 -26.31
CA GLU A 211 13.20 20.80 -26.34
C GLU A 211 13.43 21.57 -27.67
N TRP A 212 12.98 21.03 -28.81
CA TRP A 212 12.99 21.75 -30.10
C TRP A 212 12.11 23.00 -30.16
N ALA A 213 11.12 23.15 -29.26
CA ALA A 213 10.30 24.35 -29.19
C ALA A 213 10.98 25.49 -28.42
N GLU A 214 12.02 25.21 -27.62
CA GLU A 214 12.77 26.20 -26.84
C GLU A 214 14.02 26.72 -27.59
N ASP A 215 14.55 25.94 -28.56
CA ASP A 215 15.82 26.21 -29.27
C ASP A 215 15.67 26.82 -30.69
N THR A 216 14.58 27.53 -30.99
CA THR A 216 14.45 28.31 -32.26
C THR A 216 14.62 29.82 -32.05
N PRO A 217 15.84 30.37 -32.24
CA PRO A 217 16.07 31.80 -32.06
C PRO A 217 15.66 32.61 -33.30
N TRP A 218 14.93 33.71 -33.04
CA TRP A 218 14.53 34.79 -33.95
C TRP A 218 13.40 34.50 -34.96
N LEU A 219 12.25 35.13 -34.73
CA LEU A 219 11.93 36.42 -35.38
C LEU A 219 10.74 37.10 -34.66
N ASP A 220 11.02 38.16 -33.90
CA ASP A 220 10.03 39.23 -33.69
C ASP A 220 9.77 39.92 -35.04
N PRO A 221 8.52 40.33 -35.30
CA PRO A 221 8.33 41.63 -35.95
C PRO A 221 7.32 42.53 -35.21
N PRO A 222 7.46 43.87 -35.33
CA PRO A 222 6.75 44.82 -34.48
C PRO A 222 5.45 45.36 -35.10
N TRP A 223 4.44 45.59 -34.25
CA TRP A 223 3.36 46.59 -34.34
C TRP A 223 2.83 47.07 -35.72
N PHE A 224 1.61 46.64 -36.09
CA PHE A 224 0.64 47.34 -36.99
C PHE A 224 -0.77 46.77 -36.66
N TYR A 225 -1.91 47.49 -36.57
CA TYR A 225 -2.16 48.95 -36.53
C TYR A 225 -3.63 49.28 -36.13
N GLN A 226 -3.87 49.94 -34.98
CA GLN A 226 -5.11 50.61 -34.53
C GLN A 226 -4.79 51.29 -33.18
N HIS A 227 -4.80 52.61 -32.98
CA HIS A 227 -5.22 53.76 -33.81
C HIS A 227 -4.07 54.74 -34.08
#